data_AF-A0A1H4A200-F1
#
_entry.id   AF-A0A1H4A200-F1
#
_cell.length_a   1.000
_cell.length_b   1.000
_cell.length_c   1.000
_cell.angle_alpha   90.00
_cell.angle_beta   90.00
_cell.angle_gamma   90.00
#
_symmetry.space_group_name_H-M   'P 1'
#
loop_
_entity.id
_entity.type
_entity.pdbx_description
1 polymer ?
#
loop_
_entity_poly.entity_id
_entity_poly.type
_entity_poly.pdbx_seq_one_letter_code
_entity_poly.pdbx_strand_id
1 'polypeptide(L)'
;MEWAGNDPQLTYEAYAAGEPRRACGRALLGEAALGTDEESLALIDADNAEFRAEHAACNMGVWRLENNRVEHCHLCCPFPPLSPTQRDELRQLLYPPSLHIDRSATWRVELTCQHVETLDGHSERRSLSVTSPCSSSLARVASLPQHRSDSCLE
;
A
#
# COMPACT_ATOMS: atom_id res chain seq x y z
N MET A 1 -18.52 -16.59 1.41
CA MET A 1 -17.38 -17.35 0.87
C MET A 1 -16.24 -17.14 1.85
N GLU A 2 -15.97 -18.18 2.64
CA GLU A 2 -15.24 -18.10 3.91
C GLU A 2 -13.73 -18.10 3.65
N TRP A 3 -13.08 -16.95 3.86
CA TRP A 3 -11.62 -16.76 3.75
C TRP A 3 -10.92 -16.95 5.10
N ALA A 4 -11.44 -17.83 5.96
CA ALA A 4 -10.89 -18.06 7.29
C ALA A 4 -10.25 -19.46 7.35
N GLY A 5 -8.95 -19.54 7.05
CA GLY A 5 -8.17 -20.77 7.30
C GLY A 5 -7.00 -21.03 6.35
N ASN A 6 -6.96 -20.36 5.20
CA ASN A 6 -5.99 -20.65 4.14
C ASN A 6 -5.25 -19.39 3.64
N ASP A 7 -5.04 -18.41 4.53
CA ASP A 7 -4.21 -17.25 4.20
C ASP A 7 -2.74 -17.70 4.09
N PRO A 8 -2.10 -17.60 2.90
CA PRO A 8 -0.70 -17.95 2.73
C PRO A 8 0.25 -16.93 3.38
N GLN A 9 -0.26 -15.79 3.89
CA GLN A 9 0.51 -14.75 4.53
C GLN A 9 0.70 -15.00 6.03
N LEU A 10 1.94 -14.83 6.50
CA LEU A 10 2.21 -14.82 7.94
C LEU A 10 1.77 -13.49 8.55
N THR A 11 1.40 -13.50 9.83
CA THR A 11 1.40 -12.25 10.61
C THR A 11 2.84 -11.75 10.76
N TYR A 12 3.00 -10.46 11.06
CA TYR A 12 4.34 -9.91 11.29
C TYR A 12 5.05 -10.60 12.45
N GLU A 13 4.32 -10.94 13.52
CA GLU A 13 4.86 -11.60 14.71
C GLU A 13 5.39 -13.00 14.39
N ALA A 14 4.63 -13.79 13.62
CA ALA A 14 5.05 -15.11 13.17
C ALA A 14 6.28 -15.04 12.24
N TYR A 15 6.29 -14.07 11.32
CA TYR A 15 7.46 -13.80 10.49
C TYR A 15 8.69 -13.42 11.32
N ALA A 16 8.54 -12.50 12.28
CA ALA A 16 9.62 -12.05 13.16
C ALA A 16 10.15 -13.16 14.07
N ALA A 17 9.30 -14.14 14.42
CA ALA A 17 9.69 -15.34 15.16
C ALA A 17 10.39 -16.40 14.29
N GLY A 18 10.49 -16.18 12.97
CA GLY A 18 11.11 -17.11 12.04
C GLY A 18 10.22 -18.32 11.69
N GLU A 19 8.89 -18.21 11.84
CA GLU A 19 8.00 -19.31 11.53
C GLU A 19 8.05 -19.68 10.04
N PRO A 20 7.98 -20.98 9.71
CA PRO A 20 7.93 -21.44 8.34
C PRO A 20 6.63 -21.01 7.64
N ARG A 21 6.73 -20.72 6.34
CA ARG A 21 5.55 -20.43 5.52
C ARG A 21 4.71 -21.68 5.34
N ARG A 22 3.39 -21.54 5.49
CA ARG A 22 2.44 -22.66 5.29
C ARG A 22 2.48 -23.25 3.88
N ALA A 23 2.67 -22.41 2.87
CA ALA A 23 2.63 -22.84 1.46
C ALA A 23 3.88 -23.57 1.01
N CYS A 24 5.07 -23.11 1.42
CA CYS A 24 6.35 -23.64 0.95
C CYS A 24 7.18 -24.32 2.04
N GLY A 25 6.72 -24.38 3.28
CA GLY A 25 7.39 -25.04 4.41
C GLY A 25 8.68 -24.37 4.90
N ARG A 26 9.25 -23.43 4.14
CA ARG A 26 10.51 -22.74 4.48
C ARG A 26 10.25 -21.46 5.28
N ALA A 27 11.08 -21.21 6.29
CA ALA A 27 11.13 -19.92 6.99
C ALA A 27 11.69 -18.84 6.06
N LEU A 28 11.17 -17.61 6.18
CA LEU A 28 11.71 -16.47 5.43
C LEU A 28 13.07 -16.01 5.97
N LEU A 29 13.29 -16.22 7.27
CA LEU A 29 14.53 -15.91 7.96
C LEU A 29 15.38 -17.18 8.01
N GLY A 30 16.30 -17.31 7.06
CA GLY A 30 17.34 -18.34 7.06
C GLY A 30 18.71 -17.83 7.52
N GLU A 31 19.73 -18.69 7.38
CA GLU A 31 21.11 -18.31 7.62
C GLU A 31 21.55 -17.14 6.73
N ALA A 32 22.45 -16.32 7.26
CA ALA A 32 22.96 -15.17 6.54
C ALA A 32 23.84 -15.59 5.36
N ALA A 33 23.66 -14.94 4.22
CA ALA A 33 24.62 -15.02 3.12
C ALA A 33 25.89 -14.24 3.54
N LEU A 34 27.03 -14.92 3.61
CA LEU A 34 28.28 -14.37 4.18
C LEU A 34 29.05 -13.47 3.20
N GLY A 35 28.60 -13.38 1.95
CA GLY A 35 29.27 -12.61 0.91
C GLY A 35 28.82 -13.01 -0.48
N THR A 36 29.56 -12.51 -1.47
CA THR A 36 29.40 -12.82 -2.90
C THR A 36 30.54 -13.67 -3.45
N ASP A 37 31.39 -14.20 -2.56
CA ASP A 37 32.46 -15.12 -2.91
C ASP A 37 31.91 -16.50 -3.31
N GLU A 38 32.75 -17.30 -3.96
CA GLU A 38 32.37 -18.61 -4.50
C GLU A 38 31.91 -19.59 -3.43
N GLU A 39 32.49 -19.55 -2.23
CA GLU A 39 32.10 -20.42 -1.11
C GLU A 39 30.69 -20.05 -0.63
N SER A 40 30.42 -18.74 -0.45
CA SER A 40 29.10 -18.24 -0.11
C SER A 40 28.05 -18.62 -1.16
N LEU A 41 28.38 -18.55 -2.45
CA LEU A 41 27.48 -18.94 -3.54
C LEU A 41 27.22 -20.45 -3.55
N ALA A 42 28.24 -21.27 -3.31
CA ALA A 42 28.09 -22.73 -3.23
C ALA A 42 27.19 -23.15 -2.06
N LEU A 43 27.26 -22.46 -0.92
CA LEU A 43 26.36 -22.68 0.22
C LEU A 43 24.90 -22.32 -0.14
N ILE A 44 24.69 -21.19 -0.82
CA ILE A 44 23.35 -20.82 -1.31
C ILE A 44 22.80 -21.88 -2.27
N ASP A 45 23.62 -22.36 -3.20
CA ASP A 45 23.17 -23.38 -4.15
C ASP A 45 22.85 -24.71 -3.46
N ALA A 46 23.67 -25.11 -2.48
CA ALA A 46 23.42 -26.30 -1.66
C ALA A 46 22.11 -26.19 -0.86
N ASP A 47 21.89 -25.06 -0.18
CA ASP A 47 20.70 -24.80 0.65
C ASP A 47 19.39 -24.77 -0.17
N ASN A 48 19.48 -24.50 -1.47
CA ASN A 48 18.31 -24.32 -2.35
C ASN A 48 18.14 -25.42 -3.41
N ALA A 49 19.03 -26.41 -3.48
CA ALA A 49 19.00 -27.44 -4.53
C ALA A 49 17.67 -28.21 -4.56
N GLU A 50 17.22 -28.71 -3.40
CA GLU A 50 15.94 -29.43 -3.28
C GLU A 50 14.74 -28.53 -3.59
N PHE A 51 14.72 -27.31 -3.02
CA PHE A 51 13.68 -26.33 -3.27
C PHE A 51 13.54 -26.01 -4.77
N ARG A 52 14.66 -25.80 -5.48
CA ARG A 52 14.69 -25.55 -6.92
C ARG A 52 14.23 -26.77 -7.73
N ALA A 53 14.54 -27.99 -7.28
CA ALA A 53 14.06 -29.21 -7.92
C ALA A 53 12.53 -29.35 -7.80
N GLU A 54 11.96 -29.07 -6.61
CA GLU A 54 10.51 -29.06 -6.39
C GLU A 54 9.80 -27.96 -7.20
N HIS A 55 10.47 -26.81 -7.38
CA HIS A 55 9.93 -25.65 -8.09
C HIS A 55 10.43 -25.53 -9.54
N ALA A 56 10.94 -26.61 -10.13
CA ALA A 56 11.49 -26.59 -11.49
C ALA A 56 10.46 -26.17 -12.57
N ALA A 57 9.16 -26.33 -12.28
CA ALA A 57 8.05 -25.92 -13.15
C ALA A 57 7.48 -24.53 -12.84
N CYS A 58 8.00 -23.80 -11.84
CA CYS A 58 7.50 -22.50 -11.44
C CYS A 58 8.07 -21.37 -12.33
N ASN A 59 7.22 -20.79 -13.17
CA ASN A 59 7.63 -19.76 -14.14
C ASN A 59 7.70 -18.34 -13.58
N MET A 60 7.31 -18.12 -12.32
CA MET A 60 7.30 -16.79 -11.70
C MET A 60 8.66 -16.37 -11.13
N GLY A 61 9.67 -17.25 -11.17
CA GLY A 61 11.00 -17.01 -10.62
C GLY A 61 11.08 -17.17 -9.11
N VAL A 62 12.26 -16.87 -8.58
CA VAL A 62 12.60 -16.95 -7.16
C VAL A 62 13.02 -15.59 -6.62
N TRP A 63 12.81 -15.39 -5.32
CA TRP A 63 13.28 -14.24 -4.56
C TRP A 63 13.92 -14.70 -3.25
N ARG A 64 14.74 -13.83 -2.67
CA ARG A 64 15.33 -14.01 -1.34
C ARG A 64 15.41 -12.67 -0.64
N LEU A 65 15.47 -12.70 0.69
CA LEU A 65 15.80 -11.50 1.45
C LEU A 65 17.27 -11.14 1.22
N GLU A 66 17.56 -9.84 1.30
CA GLU A 66 18.94 -9.36 1.27
C GLU A 66 19.74 -10.01 2.41
N ASN A 67 20.97 -10.43 2.11
CA ASN A 67 21.85 -11.15 3.04
C ASN A 67 21.26 -12.45 3.61
N ASN A 68 20.31 -13.09 2.92
CA ASN A 68 19.76 -14.39 3.32
C ASN A 68 20.09 -15.48 2.29
N ARG A 69 20.33 -16.70 2.76
CA ARG A 69 20.59 -17.85 1.88
C ARG A 69 19.33 -18.51 1.33
N VAL A 70 18.18 -18.33 1.97
CA VAL A 70 16.95 -19.06 1.64
C VAL A 70 16.19 -18.39 0.50
N GLU A 71 15.92 -19.17 -0.55
CA GLU A 71 15.07 -18.76 -1.67
C GLU A 71 13.60 -19.15 -1.49
N HIS A 72 12.74 -18.34 -2.10
CA HIS A 72 11.29 -18.48 -2.10
C HIS A 72 10.72 -18.27 -3.50
N CYS A 73 9.60 -18.92 -3.80
CA CYS A 73 8.91 -18.77 -5.08
C CYS A 73 7.92 -17.60 -4.99
N HIS A 74 7.86 -16.77 -6.03
CA HIS A 74 6.89 -15.67 -6.11
C HIS A 74 5.42 -16.15 -6.14
N LEU A 75 5.17 -17.40 -6.54
CA LEU A 75 3.82 -17.96 -6.59
C LEU A 75 3.36 -18.48 -5.23
N CYS A 76 4.22 -19.25 -4.55
CA CYS A 76 3.86 -19.95 -3.31
C CYS A 76 4.04 -19.06 -2.08
N CYS A 77 5.06 -18.18 -2.09
CA CYS A 77 5.48 -17.44 -0.90
C CYS A 77 5.33 -15.92 -1.17
N PRO A 78 4.22 -15.28 -0.72
CA PRO A 78 4.11 -13.82 -0.75
C PRO A 78 5.26 -13.15 0.00
N PHE A 79 5.57 -11.90 -0.35
CA PHE A 79 6.56 -11.11 0.37
C PHE A 79 6.26 -11.03 1.88
N PRO A 80 7.30 -10.80 2.72
CA PRO A 80 7.11 -10.72 4.17
C PRO A 80 6.06 -9.67 4.55
N PRO A 81 5.27 -9.93 5.60
CA PRO A 81 4.38 -8.91 6.15
C PRO A 81 5.19 -7.72 6.66
N LEU A 82 4.66 -6.50 6.47
CA LEU A 82 5.24 -5.28 7.01
C LEU A 82 5.03 -5.20 8.53
N SER A 83 6.03 -4.66 9.24
CA SER A 83 5.89 -4.36 10.66
C SER A 83 4.79 -3.31 10.91
N PRO A 84 4.21 -3.23 12.12
CA PRO A 84 3.29 -2.15 12.48
C PRO A 84 3.86 -0.77 12.15
N THR A 85 5.10 -0.49 12.54
CA THR A 85 5.79 0.77 12.25
C THR A 85 5.94 1.01 10.74
N GLN A 86 6.38 0.01 9.98
CA GLN A 86 6.52 0.14 8.52
C GLN A 86 5.17 0.39 7.83
N ARG A 87 4.09 -0.24 8.31
CA ARG A 87 2.73 0.02 7.81
C ARG A 87 2.31 1.46 8.09
N ASP A 88 2.63 1.98 9.26
CA ASP A 88 2.30 3.35 9.63
C ASP A 88 3.13 4.38 8.85
N GLU A 89 4.42 4.13 8.65
CA GLU A 89 5.29 4.95 7.79
C GLU A 89 4.79 4.95 6.34
N LEU A 90 4.50 3.77 5.78
CA LEU A 90 3.95 3.66 4.43
C LEU A 90 2.60 4.37 4.32
N ARG A 91 1.74 4.27 5.33
CA ARG A 91 0.47 5.00 5.38
C ARG A 91 0.69 6.50 5.35
N GLN A 92 1.63 7.03 6.12
CA GLN A 92 1.94 8.47 6.13
C GLN A 92 2.50 8.96 4.79
N LEU A 93 3.29 8.13 4.10
CA LEU A 93 3.84 8.46 2.79
C LEU A 93 2.78 8.44 1.68
N LEU A 94 1.89 7.45 1.69
CA LEU A 94 0.84 7.29 0.68
C LEU A 94 -0.37 8.21 0.93
N TYR A 95 -0.63 8.53 2.19
CA TYR A 95 -1.74 9.38 2.63
C TYR A 95 -1.22 10.46 3.59
N PRO A 96 -0.38 11.39 3.11
CA PRO A 96 0.10 12.48 3.92
C PRO A 96 -1.08 13.30 4.46
N PRO A 97 -0.96 13.91 5.66
CA PRO A 97 -2.01 14.75 6.23
C PRO A 97 -2.45 15.90 5.30
N SER A 98 -1.58 16.36 4.40
CA SER A 98 -1.91 17.36 3.38
C SER A 98 -2.88 16.85 2.29
N LEU A 99 -2.96 15.54 2.09
CA LEU A 99 -3.96 14.88 1.24
C LEU A 99 -5.19 14.43 2.04
N HIS A 100 -5.25 14.75 3.34
CA HIS A 100 -6.46 14.61 4.13
C HIS A 100 -7.46 15.68 3.67
N ILE A 101 -8.16 15.40 2.56
CA ILE A 101 -9.36 16.14 2.19
C ILE A 101 -10.30 15.95 3.35
N ASP A 102 -10.52 17.01 4.13
CA ASP A 102 -11.56 17.03 5.14
C ASP A 102 -12.88 16.71 4.43
N ARG A 103 -13.37 15.49 4.67
CA ARG A 103 -14.59 14.97 4.05
C ARG A 103 -15.83 15.67 4.59
N SER A 104 -15.69 16.42 5.68
CA SER A 104 -16.70 17.33 6.22
C SER A 104 -16.56 18.77 5.70
N ALA A 105 -15.57 19.05 4.86
CA ALA A 105 -15.40 20.38 4.29
C ALA A 105 -16.60 20.73 3.41
N THR A 106 -17.21 21.86 3.73
CA THR A 106 -18.20 22.52 2.89
C THR A 106 -17.48 23.49 1.95
N TRP A 107 -17.59 23.24 0.66
CA TRP A 107 -16.96 24.02 -0.40
C TRP A 107 -17.86 25.16 -0.84
N ARG A 108 -17.33 26.38 -0.85
CA ARG A 108 -17.96 27.52 -1.50
C ARG A 108 -17.47 27.59 -2.95
N VAL A 109 -18.37 27.34 -3.91
CA VAL A 109 -18.04 27.35 -5.34
C VAL A 109 -18.66 28.58 -5.98
N GLU A 110 -17.81 29.49 -6.45
CA GLU A 110 -18.25 30.59 -7.30
C GLU A 110 -18.26 30.13 -8.76
N LEU A 111 -19.46 29.99 -9.30
CA LEU A 111 -19.71 29.70 -10.70
C LEU A 111 -19.44 30.97 -11.52
N THR A 112 -19.14 30.81 -12.81
CA THR A 112 -18.80 31.97 -13.64
C THR A 112 -19.94 32.87 -14.06
N CYS A 113 -21.16 32.43 -13.84
CA CYS A 113 -22.30 33.33 -13.82
C CYS A 113 -22.44 34.11 -12.49
N GLN A 114 -21.38 34.13 -11.65
CA GLN A 114 -21.31 34.81 -10.35
C GLN A 114 -22.29 34.27 -9.30
N HIS A 115 -22.85 33.08 -9.54
CA HIS A 115 -23.60 32.36 -8.53
C HIS A 115 -22.66 31.66 -7.56
N VAL A 116 -22.97 31.76 -6.28
CA VAL A 116 -22.23 31.09 -5.22
C VAL A 116 -23.05 29.90 -4.75
N GLU A 117 -22.53 28.69 -4.97
CA GLU A 117 -23.10 27.47 -4.42
C GLU A 117 -22.26 26.96 -3.25
N THR A 118 -22.91 26.16 -2.40
CA THR A 118 -22.30 25.51 -1.25
C THR A 118 -22.41 24.01 -1.47
N LEU A 119 -21.28 23.31 -1.58
CA LEU A 119 -21.20 21.88 -1.83
C LEU A 119 -20.60 21.18 -0.61
N ASP A 120 -21.32 20.23 -0.02
CA ASP A 120 -20.76 19.40 1.04
C ASP A 120 -19.82 18.34 0.46
N GLY A 121 -18.72 18.05 1.18
CA GLY A 121 -17.62 17.16 0.76
C GLY A 121 -17.99 15.69 0.48
N HIS A 122 -19.26 15.32 0.62
CA HIS A 122 -19.79 14.01 0.23
C HIS A 122 -20.99 14.12 -0.71
N SER A 123 -20.79 13.79 -1.99
CA SER A 123 -21.81 13.04 -2.74
C SER A 123 -21.15 11.81 -3.34
N GLU A 124 -21.42 10.64 -2.77
CA GLU A 124 -21.05 9.38 -3.39
C GLU A 124 -21.74 9.30 -4.75
N ARG A 125 -20.95 9.36 -5.83
CA ARG A 125 -21.41 9.37 -7.22
C ARG A 125 -22.50 10.44 -7.51
N ARG A 126 -22.11 11.71 -7.60
CA ARG A 126 -22.77 12.56 -8.61
C ARG A 126 -22.24 12.17 -9.97
N SER A 127 -23.02 11.38 -10.70
CA SER A 127 -23.05 11.54 -12.16
C SER A 127 -23.20 13.03 -12.44
N LEU A 128 -22.18 13.63 -13.06
CA LEU A 128 -22.27 15.00 -13.58
C LEU A 128 -23.30 15.01 -14.70
N SER A 129 -24.58 15.10 -14.36
CA SER A 129 -25.59 15.56 -15.30
C SER A 129 -25.44 17.07 -15.40
N VAL A 130 -24.53 17.52 -16.28
CA VAL A 130 -24.49 18.91 -16.72
C VAL A 130 -25.73 19.12 -17.57
N THR A 131 -26.71 19.84 -17.04
CA THR A 131 -27.30 21.03 -17.68
C THR A 131 -28.36 21.61 -16.75
N SER A 132 -27.94 22.55 -15.90
CA SER A 132 -28.82 23.65 -15.50
C SER A 132 -28.38 24.86 -16.33
N PRO A 133 -29.26 25.49 -17.11
CA PRO A 133 -28.86 26.63 -17.92
C PRO A 133 -28.59 27.84 -17.01
N CYS A 134 -27.32 28.11 -16.72
CA CYS A 134 -26.90 29.49 -16.45
C CYS A 134 -26.74 30.15 -17.82
N SER A 135 -27.59 31.14 -18.13
CA SER A 135 -27.72 31.75 -19.46
C SER A 135 -26.49 32.53 -19.95
N SER A 136 -25.35 32.48 -19.27
CA SER A 136 -24.16 33.19 -19.72
C SER A 136 -22.89 32.73 -18.99
N SER A 137 -21.98 32.15 -19.78
CA SER A 137 -20.52 32.39 -19.73
C SER A 137 -19.59 31.47 -18.88
N LEU A 138 -18.51 31.11 -19.58
CA LEU A 138 -17.36 30.20 -19.34
C LEU A 138 -16.66 30.27 -17.98
N ALA A 139 -16.26 29.08 -17.46
CA ALA A 139 -15.70 28.84 -16.12
C ALA A 139 -14.24 29.31 -15.92
N ARG A 140 -13.94 29.98 -14.80
CA ARG A 140 -12.61 30.30 -14.26
C ARG A 140 -12.62 29.87 -12.79
N VAL A 141 -11.73 28.95 -12.43
CA VAL A 141 -11.58 28.47 -11.04
C VAL A 141 -10.49 29.30 -10.37
N ALA A 142 -10.82 30.01 -9.29
CA ALA A 142 -9.85 30.67 -8.43
C ALA A 142 -9.94 30.07 -7.02
N SER A 143 -8.84 29.51 -6.54
CA SER A 143 -8.72 28.93 -5.21
C SER A 143 -8.32 30.01 -4.21
N LEU A 144 -9.14 30.25 -3.19
CA LEU A 144 -8.75 31.01 -2.00
C LEU A 144 -9.05 30.16 -0.76
N PRO A 145 -8.04 29.73 0.02
CA PRO A 145 -8.28 29.11 1.31
C PRO A 145 -8.75 30.16 2.31
N GLN A 146 -9.94 29.98 2.89
CA GLN A 146 -10.40 30.80 4.00
C GLN A 146 -9.88 30.22 5.32
N HIS A 147 -8.89 30.89 5.90
CA HIS A 147 -8.47 30.69 7.29
C HIS A 147 -9.60 31.18 8.21
N ARG A 148 -10.10 30.32 9.10
CA ARG A 148 -10.90 30.77 10.25
C ARG A 148 -9.96 31.36 11.29
N SER A 149 -10.07 32.67 11.51
CA SER A 149 -9.56 33.33 12.69
C SER A 149 -10.62 33.22 13.78
N ASP A 150 -10.37 32.41 14.81
CA ASP A 150 -11.13 32.52 16.06
C ASP A 150 -10.44 33.59 16.92
N SER A 151 -11.10 34.74 17.11
CA SER A 151 -10.88 35.53 18.32
C SER A 151 -12.12 36.30 18.79
N CYS A 152 -12.34 36.16 20.10
CA CYS A 152 -13.00 37.05 21.04
C CYS A 152 -14.53 37.19 21.03
N LEU A 153 -15.15 36.65 22.09
CA LEU A 153 -16.20 37.33 22.84
C LEU A 153 -15.86 37.26 24.35
N GLU A 154 -15.64 38.46 24.89
CA GLU A 154 -15.78 38.99 26.27
C GLU A 154 -15.14 38.28 27.47
#